data_AF-R5GUP1-F1
#
_entry.id   AF-R5GUP1-F1
#
_cell.length_a   1.000
_cell.length_b   1.000
_cell.length_c   1.000
_cell.angle_alpha   90.00
_cell.angle_beta   90.00
_cell.angle_gamma   90.00
#
_symmetry.space_group_name_H-M   'P 1'
#
loop_
_entity.id
_entity.type
_entity.pdbx_description
1 polymer ?
#
loop_
_entity_poly.entity_id
_entity_poly.type
_entity_poly.pdbx_seq_one_letter_code
_entity_poly.pdbx_strand_id
1 'polypeptide(L)'
;MKAIFKLLNPDNTMSINRQLAHAIGLAEAVVYGALLSKYAYYDQHGLLTDGDWFYSTVEDLEESTALTARQQRRCIDTHQIRTYSVQGTGYACKALLLYQ
;
A
#
# COMPACT_ATOMS: atom_id res chain seq x y z
N MET A 1 5.01 -22.43 23.64
CA MET A 1 4.99 -22.42 22.17
C MET A 1 3.55 -22.63 21.70
N LYS A 2 2.78 -21.56 21.41
CA LYS A 2 1.41 -21.60 20.82
C LYS A 2 0.78 -20.22 20.56
N ALA A 3 1.09 -19.18 21.36
CA ALA A 3 0.50 -17.85 21.18
C ALA A 3 1.04 -17.12 19.92
N ILE A 4 2.35 -17.19 19.67
CA ILE A 4 2.96 -16.51 18.52
C ILE A 4 2.49 -17.06 17.17
N PHE A 5 2.22 -18.38 17.09
CA PHE A 5 1.65 -18.99 15.88
C PHE A 5 0.20 -18.53 15.62
N LYS A 6 -0.56 -18.23 16.68
CA LYS A 6 -1.89 -17.66 16.53
C LYS A 6 -1.85 -16.20 16.05
N LEU A 7 -0.81 -15.45 16.45
CA LEU A 7 -0.57 -14.07 16.02
C LEU A 7 -0.06 -13.99 14.58
N LEU A 8 0.83 -14.91 14.19
CA LEU A 8 1.40 -15.00 12.83
C LEU A 8 0.54 -15.89 11.92
N ASN A 9 -0.78 -15.70 11.98
CA ASN A 9 -1.69 -16.40 11.08
C ASN A 9 -1.74 -15.68 9.72
N PRO A 10 -2.19 -16.35 8.64
CA PRO A 10 -2.26 -15.75 7.31
C PRO A 10 -3.12 -14.48 7.25
N ASP A 11 -4.20 -14.41 8.04
CA ASP A 11 -5.12 -13.26 8.07
C ASP A 11 -4.47 -12.02 8.69
N ASN A 12 -3.42 -12.21 9.50
CA ASN A 12 -2.68 -11.16 10.19
C ASN A 12 -1.21 -11.08 9.72
N THR A 13 -0.92 -11.62 8.53
CA THR A 13 0.42 -11.59 7.93
C THR A 13 0.35 -10.98 6.54
N MET A 14 1.26 -10.06 6.24
CA MET A 14 1.43 -9.53 4.89
C MET A 14 2.34 -10.44 4.08
N SER A 15 1.92 -10.79 2.86
CA SER A 15 2.77 -11.45 1.88
C SER A 15 3.34 -10.42 0.91
N ILE A 16 4.64 -10.52 0.60
CA ILE A 16 5.35 -9.56 -0.24
C ILE A 16 6.03 -10.31 -1.38
N ASN A 17 5.88 -9.81 -2.61
CA ASN A 17 6.59 -10.35 -3.76
C ASN A 17 8.09 -10.06 -3.65
N ARG A 18 8.90 -11.13 -3.62
CA ARG A 18 10.37 -11.01 -3.45
C ARG A 18 11.05 -10.27 -4.60
N GLN A 19 10.63 -10.51 -5.84
CA GLN A 19 11.21 -9.85 -7.01
C GLN A 19 10.91 -8.35 -6.97
N LEU A 20 9.68 -7.99 -6.59
CA LEU A 20 9.29 -6.59 -6.39
C LEU A 20 10.15 -5.95 -5.28
N ALA A 21 10.27 -6.59 -4.12
CA ALA A 21 11.08 -6.07 -3.02
C ALA A 21 12.56 -5.88 -3.39
N HIS A 22 13.12 -6.76 -4.24
CA HIS A 22 14.48 -6.57 -4.76
C HIS A 22 14.58 -5.43 -5.78
N ALA A 23 13.52 -5.16 -6.55
CA ALA A 23 13.51 -4.12 -7.57
C ALA A 23 13.30 -2.71 -6.99
N ILE A 24 12.42 -2.57 -5.98
CA ILE A 24 12.02 -1.25 -5.46
C ILE A 24 12.34 -1.02 -3.98
N GLY A 25 12.88 -2.02 -3.29
CA GLY A 25 13.08 -1.99 -1.85
C GLY A 25 11.93 -2.62 -1.07
N LEU A 26 12.25 -3.13 0.13
CA LEU A 26 11.28 -3.87 0.94
C LEU A 26 10.15 -2.98 1.43
N ALA A 27 10.45 -1.80 1.97
CA ALA A 27 9.44 -0.89 2.52
C ALA A 27 8.51 -0.36 1.41
N GLU A 28 9.08 -0.09 0.24
CA GLU A 28 8.36 0.33 -0.95
C GLU A 28 7.43 -0.77 -1.46
N ALA A 29 7.89 -2.03 -1.47
CA ALA A 29 7.05 -3.18 -1.82
C ALA A 29 5.93 -3.43 -0.81
N VAL A 30 6.16 -3.18 0.49
CA VAL A 30 5.13 -3.20 1.55
C VAL A 30 4.05 -2.16 1.27
N VAL A 31 4.46 -0.90 1.03
CA VAL A 31 3.53 0.20 0.71
C VAL A 31 2.73 -0.11 -0.55
N TYR A 32 3.41 -0.58 -1.60
CA TYR A 32 2.76 -0.92 -2.86
C TYR A 32 1.73 -2.04 -2.70
N GLY A 33 2.06 -3.09 -1.93
CA GLY A 33 1.14 -4.17 -1.61
C GLY A 33 -0.11 -3.69 -0.85
N ALA A 34 0.07 -2.83 0.15
CA ALA A 34 -1.06 -2.26 0.90
C ALA A 34 -1.99 -1.40 0.01
N LEU A 35 -1.40 -0.59 -0.89
CA LEU A 35 -2.17 0.20 -1.84
C LEU A 35 -2.94 -0.66 -2.84
N LEU A 36 -2.37 -1.76 -3.33
CA LEU A 36 -3.06 -2.71 -4.20
C LEU A 36 -4.21 -3.43 -3.48
N SER A 37 -4.02 -3.86 -2.23
CA SER A 37 -5.10 -4.46 -1.43
C SER A 37 -6.26 -3.48 -1.25
N LYS A 38 -5.96 -2.19 -1.03
CA LYS A 38 -6.98 -1.15 -0.91
C LYS A 38 -7.67 -0.88 -2.24
N TYR A 39 -6.94 -0.84 -3.34
CA TYR A 39 -7.54 -0.76 -4.68
C TYR A 39 -8.54 -1.90 -4.91
N ALA A 40 -8.12 -3.15 -4.63
CA ALA A 40 -8.98 -4.33 -4.80
C ALA A 40 -10.26 -4.24 -3.95
N TYR A 41 -10.16 -3.71 -2.73
CA TYR A 41 -11.34 -3.42 -1.92
C TYR A 41 -12.27 -2.40 -2.58
N TYR A 42 -11.74 -1.28 -3.09
CA TYR A 42 -12.55 -0.26 -3.75
C TYR A 42 -13.23 -0.79 -5.02
N ASP A 43 -12.49 -1.55 -5.84
CA ASP A 43 -12.99 -2.17 -7.07
C ASP A 43 -14.14 -3.14 -6.79
N GLN A 44 -13.96 -4.05 -5.83
CA GLN A 44 -14.96 -5.04 -5.43
C GLN A 44 -16.25 -4.42 -4.88
N HIS A 45 -16.17 -3.20 -4.33
CA HIS A 45 -17.31 -2.50 -3.74
C HIS A 45 -17.86 -1.37 -4.62
N GLY A 46 -17.35 -1.20 -5.85
CA GLY A 46 -17.79 -0.13 -6.76
C GLY A 46 -17.52 1.28 -6.22
N LEU A 47 -16.46 1.45 -5.42
CA LEU A 47 -16.08 2.72 -4.77
C LEU A 47 -15.01 3.49 -5.54
N LEU A 48 -14.51 2.96 -6.66
CA LEU A 48 -13.55 3.65 -7.50
C LEU A 48 -14.15 4.93 -8.08
N THR A 49 -13.39 6.02 -8.05
CA THR A 49 -13.78 7.30 -8.66
C THR A 49 -13.15 7.47 -10.04
N ASP A 50 -13.73 8.35 -10.86
CA ASP A 50 -13.38 8.65 -12.28
C ASP A 50 -11.98 8.23 -12.75
N GLY A 51 -11.88 7.03 -13.34
CA GLY A 51 -10.64 6.52 -13.95
C GLY A 51 -9.71 5.79 -12.97
N ASP A 52 -10.28 4.86 -12.19
CA ASP A 52 -9.59 3.90 -11.31
C ASP A 52 -8.84 4.54 -10.13
N TRP A 53 -9.42 5.59 -9.57
CA TRP A 53 -8.88 6.26 -8.40
C TRP A 53 -9.49 5.74 -7.10
N PHE A 54 -8.66 5.71 -6.08
CA PHE A 54 -9.04 5.45 -4.70
C PHE A 54 -8.25 6.36 -3.77
N TYR A 55 -8.70 6.45 -2.52
CA TYR A 55 -8.06 7.27 -1.51
C TYR A 55 -7.44 6.39 -0.43
N SER A 56 -6.28 6.79 0.08
CA SER A 56 -5.71 6.20 1.30
C SER A 56 -5.15 7.27 2.20
N THR A 57 -5.59 7.33 3.46
CA THR A 57 -4.99 8.26 4.43
C THR A 57 -3.61 7.78 4.88
N VAL A 58 -2.85 8.67 5.52
CA VAL A 58 -1.58 8.31 6.17
C VAL A 58 -1.81 7.31 7.29
N GLU A 59 -2.90 7.49 8.05
CA GLU A 59 -3.30 6.63 9.15
C GLU A 59 -3.68 5.24 8.66
N ASP A 60 -4.47 5.14 7.58
CA ASP A 60 -4.86 3.85 6.98
C ASP A 60 -3.62 3.07 6.52
N LEU A 61 -2.66 3.78 5.93
CA LEU A 61 -1.43 3.17 5.42
C LEU A 61 -0.48 2.79 6.56
N GLU A 62 -0.44 3.57 7.65
CA GLU A 62 0.31 3.23 8.86
C GLU A 62 -0.28 1.98 9.54
N GLU A 63 -1.60 1.90 9.68
CA GLU A 63 -2.28 0.71 10.20
C GLU A 63 -1.96 -0.53 9.36
N SER A 64 -1.92 -0.39 8.03
CA SER A 64 -1.69 -1.50 7.12
C SER A 64 -0.23 -1.93 7.00
N THR A 65 0.73 -1.07 7.34
CA THR A 65 2.16 -1.30 7.04
C THR A 65 3.11 -1.12 8.22
N ALA A 66 2.64 -0.56 9.33
CA ALA A 66 3.42 -0.08 10.47
C ALA A 66 4.48 1.00 10.10
N LEU A 67 4.40 1.60 8.92
CA LEU A 67 5.31 2.65 8.48
C LEU A 67 4.76 4.02 8.86
N THR A 68 5.60 4.83 9.51
CA THR A 68 5.26 6.22 9.85
C THR A 68 5.05 7.08 8.60
N ALA A 69 4.29 8.17 8.71
CA ALA A 69 4.10 9.16 7.66
C ALA A 69 5.40 9.57 6.91
N ARG A 70 6.50 9.73 7.66
CA ARG A 70 7.81 10.07 7.07
C ARG A 70 8.37 8.95 6.21
N GLN A 71 8.24 7.70 6.65
CA GLN A 71 8.69 6.53 5.89
C GLN A 71 7.81 6.32 4.66
N GLN A 72 6.48 6.47 4.79
CA GLN A 72 5.54 6.38 3.68
C GLN A 72 5.89 7.38 2.58
N ARG A 73 6.11 8.66 2.94
CA ARG A 73 6.51 9.70 2.00
C ARG A 73 7.81 9.37 1.28
N ARG A 74 8.84 8.92 2.00
CA ARG A 74 10.09 8.46 1.39
C ARG A 74 9.87 7.32 0.39
N CYS A 75 9.05 6.33 0.73
CA CYS A 75 8.77 5.20 -0.15
C CYS A 75 8.08 5.64 -1.45
N ILE A 76 7.11 6.53 -1.32
CA ILE A 76 6.33 7.09 -2.43
C ILE A 76 7.22 7.96 -3.36
N ASP A 77 8.03 8.84 -2.78
CA ASP A 77 8.87 9.78 -3.52
C ASP A 77 10.00 9.07 -4.29
N THR A 78 10.53 7.96 -3.75
CA THR A 78 11.73 7.30 -4.31
C THR A 78 11.44 6.51 -5.58
N HIS A 79 10.27 5.88 -5.72
CA HIS A 79 10.04 4.86 -6.76
C HIS A 79 8.95 5.21 -7.78
N GLN A 80 8.49 6.47 -7.85
CA GLN A 80 7.45 6.90 -8.79
C GLN A 80 6.23 5.95 -8.81
N ILE A 81 5.86 5.37 -7.66
CA ILE A 81 4.49 4.88 -7.51
C ILE A 81 3.66 6.13 -7.79
N ARG A 82 2.93 6.18 -8.92
CA ARG A 82 2.17 7.37 -9.32
C ARG A 82 0.95 7.54 -8.41
N THR A 83 1.18 7.72 -7.12
CA THR A 83 0.24 8.31 -6.19
C THR A 83 0.40 9.82 -6.32
N TYR A 84 -0.71 10.52 -6.50
CA TYR A 84 -0.71 11.97 -6.45
C TYR A 84 -0.99 12.35 -4.99
N SER A 85 -0.02 12.96 -4.32
CA SER A 85 -0.27 13.56 -3.02
C SER A 85 -1.33 14.65 -3.19
N VAL A 86 -2.49 14.49 -2.58
CA VAL A 86 -3.46 15.58 -2.48
C VAL A 86 -3.08 16.41 -1.26
N GLN A 87 -3.18 17.73 -1.35
CA GLN A 87 -2.99 18.63 -0.21
C GLN A 87 -3.98 18.23 0.92
N GLY A 88 -3.49 17.61 2.00
CA GLY A 88 -4.30 17.08 3.10
C GLY A 88 -3.69 15.86 3.81
N THR A 89 -4.46 15.19 4.67
CA THR A 89 -4.07 14.01 5.49
C THR A 89 -4.02 12.68 4.71
N GLY A 90 -4.15 12.68 3.38
CA GLY A 90 -4.18 11.43 2.59
C GLY A 90 -3.65 11.51 1.16
N TYR A 91 -3.48 10.34 0.56
CA TYR A 91 -2.99 10.08 -0.78
C TYR A 91 -4.17 9.79 -1.74
N ALA A 92 -4.24 10.48 -2.88
CA ALA A 92 -5.05 10.01 -4.00
C ALA A 92 -4.19 9.07 -4.84
N CYS A 93 -4.63 7.82 -4.92
CA CYS A 93 -3.89 6.75 -5.53
C CYS A 93 -4.60 6.36 -6.81
N LYS A 94 -3.85 6.28 -7.91
CA LYS A 94 -4.27 5.61 -9.12
C LYS A 94 -3.46 4.34 -9.23
N ALA A 95 -4.11 3.22 -9.54
CA ALA A 95 -3.42 1.99 -9.86
C ALA A 95 -2.72 2.12 -11.22
N LEU A 96 -1.58 2.81 -11.27
CA LEU A 96 -0.64 2.60 -12.36
C LEU A 96 0.06 1.27 -12.08
N LEU A 97 -0.54 0.20 -12.62
CA LEU A 97 0.14 -1.06 -12.81
C LEU A 97 1.43 -0.76 -13.57
N LEU A 98 2.57 -0.96 -12.91
CA LEU A 98 3.90 -0.85 -13.49
C LEU A 98 4.06 -1.91 -14.60
N TYR A 99 3.50 -1.63 -15.77
CA TYR A 99 3.75 -2.29 -17.05
C TYR A 99 3.52 -1.26 -18.17
N GLN A 100 4.53 -0.43 -18.40
CA GLN A 100 4.87 0.09 -19.72
C GLN A 100 6.33 -0.22 -19.99
#